data_AF-A0A822XIV0-F1
#
_entry.id   AF-A0A822XIV0-F1
#
_cell.length_a   1.000
_cell.length_b   1.000
_cell.length_c   1.000
_cell.angle_alpha   90.00
_cell.angle_beta   90.00
_cell.angle_gamma   90.00
#
_symmetry.space_group_name_H-M   'P 1'
#
loop_
_entity.id
_entity.type
_entity.pdbx_description
1 polymer ?
#
loop_
_entity_poly.entity_id
_entity_poly.type
_entity_poly.pdbx_seq_one_letter_code
_entity_poly.pdbx_strand_id
1 'polypeptide(L)'
;MDCTNAANRRLSGYKEGTLMDRTRTSVTIRLQKKLKELMDFQELRQRMMVEYKETVGCRYFTVTGKYPEEEVIDEIISSGAGTGGEELLQRVVQEQ
;
A
#
# COMPACT_ATOMS: atom_id res chain seq x y z
N MET A 1 2.14 9.31 -21.82
CA MET A 1 1.51 10.63 -22.08
C MET A 1 0.03 10.47 -21.81
N ASP A 2 -0.60 11.45 -21.16
CA ASP A 2 -2.05 11.42 -20.87
C ASP A 2 -2.86 11.28 -22.17
N CYS A 3 -3.81 10.33 -22.21
CA CYS A 3 -4.62 10.05 -23.41
C CYS A 3 -5.45 11.26 -23.85
N THR A 4 -5.89 12.09 -22.91
CA THR A 4 -6.62 13.32 -23.15
C THR A 4 -5.71 14.39 -23.77
N ASN A 5 -4.44 14.45 -23.35
CA ASN A 5 -3.46 15.36 -23.95
C ASN A 5 -3.18 14.93 -25.40
N ALA A 6 -3.03 13.63 -25.63
CA ALA A 6 -2.83 13.07 -26.97
C ALA A 6 -4.03 13.34 -27.90
N ALA A 7 -5.26 13.20 -27.42
CA ALA A 7 -6.47 13.47 -28.19
C ALA A 7 -6.59 14.95 -28.60
N ASN A 8 -6.24 15.88 -27.70
CA ASN A 8 -6.34 17.32 -27.96
C ASN A 8 -5.40 17.81 -29.07
N ARG A 9 -4.32 17.08 -29.38
CA ARG A 9 -3.38 17.42 -30.46
C ARG A 9 -4.01 17.42 -31.86
N ARG A 10 -5.21 16.83 -32.00
CA ARG A 10 -5.99 16.87 -33.24
C ARG A 10 -6.62 18.26 -33.52
N LEU A 11 -6.69 19.13 -32.51
CA LEU A 11 -7.23 20.49 -32.63
C LEU A 11 -6.14 21.46 -33.11
N SER A 12 -6.49 22.38 -34.01
CA SER A 12 -5.53 23.27 -34.69
C SER A 12 -4.67 24.13 -33.75
N GLY A 13 -5.20 24.55 -32.60
CA GLY A 13 -4.47 25.34 -31.57
C GLY A 13 -3.66 24.51 -30.57
N TYR A 14 -3.85 23.20 -30.55
CA TYR A 14 -3.26 22.28 -29.57
C TYR A 14 -2.30 21.28 -30.21
N LYS A 15 -1.90 21.52 -31.46
CA LYS A 15 -0.91 20.69 -32.16
C LYS A 15 0.31 20.45 -31.26
N GLU A 16 0.92 19.29 -31.44
CA GLU A 16 2.10 18.93 -30.69
C GLU A 16 3.19 20.01 -30.75
N GLY A 17 3.73 20.37 -29.60
CA GLY A 17 4.79 21.36 -29.48
C GLY A 17 4.33 22.82 -29.49
N THR A 18 3.03 23.12 -29.63
CA THR A 18 2.53 24.49 -29.38
C THR A 18 2.72 24.88 -27.91
N LEU A 19 2.74 26.19 -27.63
CA LEU A 19 2.81 26.71 -26.26
C LEU A 19 1.71 26.10 -25.37
N MET A 20 0.51 25.93 -25.94
CA MET A 20 -0.64 25.38 -25.25
C MET A 20 -0.51 23.87 -24.97
N ASP A 21 -0.03 23.07 -25.94
CA ASP A 21 0.27 21.64 -25.76
C ASP A 21 1.35 21.42 -24.67
N ARG A 22 2.43 22.22 -24.72
CA ARG A 22 3.54 22.14 -23.75
C ARG A 22 3.09 22.52 -22.33
N THR A 23 2.34 23.62 -22.20
CA THR A 23 1.86 24.10 -20.89
C THR A 23 0.92 23.08 -20.25
N ARG A 24 -0.06 22.59 -21.02
CA ARG A 24 -1.01 21.58 -20.56
C ARG A 24 -0.30 20.28 -20.16
N THR A 25 0.63 19.81 -20.98
CA THR A 25 1.42 18.60 -20.67
C THR A 25 2.26 18.78 -19.41
N SER A 26 2.93 19.92 -19.25
CA SER A 26 3.73 20.23 -18.05
C SER A 26 2.87 20.26 -16.78
N VAL A 27 1.70 20.92 -16.83
CA VAL A 27 0.77 20.97 -15.70
C VAL A 27 0.26 19.58 -15.34
N THR A 28 -0.18 18.79 -16.32
CA THR A 28 -0.66 17.42 -16.07
C THR A 28 0.44 16.54 -15.46
N ILE A 29 1.67 16.59 -15.99
CA ILE A 29 2.80 15.83 -15.45
C ILE A 29 3.09 16.25 -14.00
N ARG A 30 3.09 17.56 -13.72
CA ARG A 30 3.31 18.08 -12.36
C ARG A 30 2.24 17.60 -11.39
N LEU A 31 0.97 17.64 -11.78
CA LEU A 31 -0.14 17.18 -10.95
C LEU A 31 -0.09 15.67 -10.72
N GLN A 32 0.23 14.88 -11.74
CA GLN A 32 0.41 13.43 -11.60
C GLN A 32 1.55 13.11 -10.63
N LYS A 33 2.68 13.81 -10.74
CA LYS A 33 3.81 13.66 -9.79
C LYS A 33 3.38 14.03 -8.37
N LYS A 34 2.71 15.17 -8.20
CA LYS A 34 2.25 15.62 -6.87
C LYS A 34 1.26 14.65 -6.24
N LEU A 35 0.34 14.10 -7.04
CA LEU A 35 -0.59 13.08 -6.58
C LEU A 35 0.16 11.81 -6.16
N LYS A 36 1.14 11.35 -6.95
CA LYS A 36 1.96 10.19 -6.58
C LYS A 36 2.72 10.40 -5.27
N GLU A 37 3.29 11.59 -5.06
CA GLU A 37 3.95 11.95 -3.80
C GLU A 37 2.97 11.95 -2.61
N LEU A 38 1.77 12.50 -2.80
CA LEU A 38 0.73 12.50 -1.75
C LEU A 38 0.17 11.11 -1.47
N MET A 39 0.19 10.23 -2.48
CA MET A 39 -0.26 8.84 -2.39
C MET A 39 0.88 7.86 -2.11
N ASP A 40 2.07 8.36 -1.77
CA ASP A 40 3.18 7.50 -1.36
C ASP A 40 2.96 7.04 0.08
N PHE A 41 2.22 5.93 0.21
CA PHE A 41 1.96 5.30 1.50
C PHE A 41 2.98 4.21 1.84
N GLN A 42 4.16 4.18 1.21
CA GLN A 42 5.13 3.11 1.47
C GLN A 42 5.59 3.10 2.92
N GLU A 43 5.96 4.26 3.48
CA GLU A 43 6.40 4.37 4.87
C GLU A 43 5.28 4.02 5.86
N LEU A 44 4.04 4.46 5.58
CA LEU A 44 2.87 4.11 6.39
C LEU A 44 2.64 2.60 6.39
N ARG A 45 2.67 1.95 5.21
CA ARG A 45 2.52 0.49 5.10
C ARG A 45 3.60 -0.26 5.87
N GLN A 46 4.85 0.21 5.82
CA GLN A 46 5.94 -0.39 6.59
C GLN A 46 5.69 -0.27 8.10
N ARG A 47 5.30 0.92 8.58
CA ARG A 47 4.97 1.11 10.00
C ARG A 47 3.80 0.23 10.46
N MET A 48 2.72 0.19 9.69
CA MET A 48 1.57 -0.69 9.99
C MET A 48 1.98 -2.17 10.03
N MET A 49 2.86 -2.61 9.13
CA MET A 49 3.36 -4.00 9.13
C MET A 49 4.21 -4.29 10.37
N VAL A 50 5.07 -3.37 10.80
CA VAL A 50 5.88 -3.51 12.02
C VAL A 50 4.98 -3.64 13.26
N GLU A 51 4.00 -2.75 13.41
CA GLU A 51 3.04 -2.79 14.53
C GLU A 51 2.19 -4.07 14.51
N TYR A 52 1.83 -4.56 13.32
CA TYR A 52 1.08 -5.80 13.18
C TYR A 52 1.92 -7.02 13.56
N LYS A 53 3.17 -7.10 13.12
CA LYS A 53 4.12 -8.17 13.52
C LYS A 53 4.30 -8.22 15.04
N GLU A 54 4.46 -7.08 15.69
CA GLU A 54 4.55 -6.98 17.15
C GLU A 54 3.28 -7.51 17.83
N THR A 55 2.10 -7.14 17.31
CA THR A 55 0.81 -7.61 17.81
C THR A 55 0.70 -9.13 17.68
N VAL A 56 1.05 -9.70 16.52
CA VAL A 56 1.03 -11.15 16.30
C VAL A 56 2.01 -11.86 17.24
N GLY A 57 3.22 -11.32 17.42
CA GLY A 57 4.22 -11.85 18.36
C GLY A 57 3.71 -11.91 19.80
N CYS A 58 3.10 -10.83 20.29
CA CYS A 58 2.48 -10.78 21.63
C CYS A 58 1.38 -11.83 21.80
N ARG A 59 0.53 -11.99 20.78
CA ARG A 59 -0.55 -12.99 20.80
C ARG A 59 -0.01 -14.41 20.81
N TYR A 60 0.98 -14.69 19.97
CA TYR A 60 1.66 -15.98 19.93
C TYR A 60 2.25 -16.32 21.30
N PHE A 61 2.95 -15.39 21.94
CA PHE A 61 3.49 -15.58 23.28
C PHE A 61 2.40 -15.84 24.32
N THR A 62 1.28 -15.11 24.25
CA THR A 62 0.16 -15.29 25.18
C THR A 62 -0.44 -16.70 25.07
N VAL A 63 -0.52 -17.24 23.86
CA VAL A 63 -1.10 -18.57 23.61
C VAL A 63 -0.12 -19.70 23.90
N THR A 64 1.15 -19.52 23.53
CA THR A 64 2.15 -20.62 23.53
C THR A 64 3.16 -20.53 24.68
N GLY A 65 3.28 -19.37 25.34
CA GLY A 65 4.32 -19.07 26.32
C GLY A 65 5.73 -18.93 25.74
N LYS A 66 5.89 -18.91 24.41
CA LYS A 66 7.19 -18.87 23.72
C LYS A 66 7.29 -17.64 22.82
N TYR A 67 8.50 -17.12 22.67
CA TYR A 67 8.78 -16.08 21.68
C TYR A 67 8.90 -16.72 20.29
N PRO A 68 8.17 -16.23 19.28
CA PRO A 68 8.27 -16.75 17.92
C PRO A 68 9.52 -16.21 17.20
N GLU A 69 10.03 -16.98 16.25
CA GLU A 69 10.99 -16.50 15.25
C GLU A 69 10.26 -15.64 14.20
N GLU A 70 11.00 -14.78 13.49
CA GLU A 70 10.42 -13.85 12.52
C GLU A 70 9.68 -14.58 11.39
N GLU A 71 10.23 -15.70 10.92
CA GLU A 71 9.63 -16.55 9.89
C GLU A 71 8.28 -17.11 10.32
N VAL A 72 8.12 -17.43 11.61
CA VAL A 72 6.85 -17.93 12.17
C VAL A 72 5.82 -16.82 12.21
N ILE A 73 6.21 -15.60 12.59
CA ILE A 73 5.33 -14.43 12.55
C ILE A 73 4.84 -14.20 11.10
N ASP A 74 5.75 -14.23 10.13
CA ASP A 74 5.41 -14.04 8.72
C ASP A 74 4.49 -15.12 8.16
N GLU A 75 4.69 -16.39 8.57
CA GLU A 75 3.79 -17.49 8.23
C GLU A 75 2.39 -17.26 8.80
N ILE A 76 2.29 -16.88 10.09
CA ILE A 76 1.00 -16.60 10.74
C ILE A 76 0.28 -15.43 10.06
N ILE A 77 1.00 -14.36 9.73
CA ILE A 77 0.43 -13.20 9.01
C ILE A 77 -0.06 -13.60 7.62
N SER A 78 0.70 -14.43 6.91
CA SER A 78 0.35 -14.88 5.56
C SER A 78 -0.81 -15.88 5.55
N SER A 79 -1.03 -16.58 6.67
CA SER A 79 -2.18 -17.47 6.87
C SER A 79 -3.49 -16.70 7.06
N GLY A 80 -4.63 -17.35 6.79
CA GLY A 80 -5.95 -16.76 7.04
C GLY A 80 -6.24 -15.47 6.27
N ALA A 81 -5.68 -15.30 5.06
CA ALA A 81 -5.84 -14.08 4.25
C ALA A 81 -5.43 -12.76 4.98
N GLY A 82 -4.47 -12.83 5.91
CA GLY A 82 -4.02 -11.67 6.68
C GLY A 82 -4.65 -11.54 8.07
N THR A 83 -5.49 -12.49 8.50
CA THR A 83 -6.10 -12.50 9.85
C THR A 83 -5.60 -13.64 10.75
N GLY A 84 -4.52 -14.35 10.36
CA GLY A 84 -4.05 -15.52 11.10
C GLY A 84 -3.71 -15.25 12.58
N GLY A 85 -3.23 -14.05 12.91
CA GLY A 85 -3.01 -13.67 14.31
C GLY A 85 -4.28 -13.49 15.14
N GLU A 86 -5.43 -13.27 14.52
CA GLU A 86 -6.75 -13.15 15.17
C GLU A 86 -7.36 -14.53 15.39
N GLU A 87 -7.26 -15.40 14.38
CA GLU A 87 -7.67 -16.80 14.48
C GLU A 87 -6.95 -17.53 15.62
N LEU A 88 -5.66 -17.24 15.82
CA LEU A 88 -4.84 -17.86 16.86
C LEU A 88 -5.42 -17.62 18.26
N LEU A 89 -5.83 -16.38 18.57
CA LEU A 89 -6.50 -16.07 19.84
C LEU A 89 -7.92 -16.65 19.90
N GLN A 90 -8.69 -16.58 18.81
CA GLN A 90 -10.07 -17.06 18.80
C GLN A 90 -10.17 -18.55 19.11
N ARG A 91 -9.25 -19.37 18.57
CA ARG A 91 -9.22 -20.81 18.86
C ARG A 91 -9.03 -21.10 20.35
N VAL A 92 -8.14 -20.38 21.01
CA VAL A 92 -7.90 -20.54 22.46
C VAL A 92 -9.13 -20.18 23.29
N VAL A 93 -9.89 -19.17 22.88
CA VAL A 93 -11.13 -18.79 23.58
C VAL A 93 -12.23 -19.84 23.39
N GLN A 94 -12.28 -20.50 22.22
CA GLN A 94 -13.27 -21.55 21.93
C GLN A 94 -12.96 -22.90 22.57
N GLU A 95 -11.69 -23.16 22.91
CA GLU A 95 -11.23 -24.41 23.51
C GLU A 95 -11.32 -24.43 25.05
N GLN A 96 -11.77 -23.33 25.69
CA GLN A 96 -12.03 -23.22 27.13
C GLN A 96 -13.52 -23.27 27.47
#